data_AF-A0A5N8XAR2-F1
#
_entry.id   AF-A0A5N8XAR2-F1
#
_cell.length_a   1.000
_cell.length_b   1.000
_cell.length_c   1.000
_cell.angle_alpha   90.00
_cell.angle_beta   90.00
_cell.angle_gamma   90.00
#
_symmetry.space_group_name_H-M   'P 1'
#
loop_
_entity.id
_entity.type
_entity.pdbx_description
1 polymer ?
#
loop_
_entity_poly.entity_id
_entity_poly.type
_entity_poly.pdbx_seq_one_letter_code
_entity_poly.pdbx_strand_id
1 'polypeptide(L)'
;MDDLIAFLRARLDDDEQLGEIHKPDCDARIPYEWEFVCRCGLPARRSGDIAAKREVIKFAAWLDQNRAGSEFMEGRAQSARHVLRLLALPYADHPDYREEWRPGDQSAAHS
;
A
#
# COMPACT_ATOMS: atom_id res chain seq x y z
N MET A 1 -6.65 -9.61 -10.76
CA MET A 1 -5.87 -9.36 -9.53
C MET A 1 -4.49 -8.83 -9.89
N ASP A 2 -3.84 -9.43 -10.87
CA ASP A 2 -2.51 -9.02 -11.34
C ASP A 2 -2.43 -7.52 -11.65
N ASP A 3 -3.44 -6.94 -12.28
CA ASP A 3 -3.49 -5.50 -12.56
C ASP A 3 -3.48 -4.63 -11.29
N LEU A 4 -4.23 -5.01 -10.25
CA LEU A 4 -4.24 -4.29 -8.97
C LEU A 4 -2.90 -4.43 -8.25
N ILE A 5 -2.28 -5.61 -8.32
CA ILE A 5 -0.94 -5.85 -7.76
C ILE A 5 0.12 -5.02 -8.49
N ALA A 6 0.06 -4.99 -9.82
CA ALA A 6 0.97 -4.19 -10.65
C ALA A 6 0.81 -2.69 -10.35
N PHE A 7 -0.42 -2.21 -10.26
CA PHE A 7 -0.73 -0.84 -9.86
C PHE A 7 -0.17 -0.49 -8.48
N LEU A 8 -0.43 -1.32 -7.46
CA LEU A 8 0.08 -1.07 -6.10
C LEU A 8 1.61 -1.08 -6.05
N ARG A 9 2.28 -1.96 -6.79
CA ARG A 9 3.75 -1.98 -6.87
C ARG A 9 4.27 -0.68 -7.48
N ALA A 10 3.72 -0.27 -8.63
CA ALA A 10 4.11 0.99 -9.27
C ALA A 10 3.91 2.19 -8.33
N ARG A 11 2.78 2.27 -7.63
CA ARG A 11 2.52 3.39 -6.69
C ARG A 11 3.43 3.36 -5.46
N LEU A 12 3.81 2.19 -4.97
CA LEU A 12 4.79 2.08 -3.89
C LEU A 12 6.22 2.39 -4.34
N ASP A 13 6.52 2.21 -5.62
CA ASP A 13 7.80 2.63 -6.24
C ASP A 13 7.81 4.13 -6.56
N ASP A 14 6.64 4.75 -6.81
CA ASP A 14 6.47 6.21 -6.97
C ASP A 14 6.49 6.95 -5.63
N ASP A 15 5.76 6.46 -4.62
CA ASP A 15 6.18 6.62 -3.21
C ASP A 15 7.61 6.06 -3.08
N GLU A 16 8.39 6.10 -2.02
CA GLU A 16 9.85 5.76 -2.11
C GLU A 16 10.66 6.71 -3.04
N GLN A 17 10.40 6.81 -4.36
CA GLN A 17 11.09 7.71 -5.31
C GLN A 17 10.72 9.18 -5.15
N LEU A 18 9.44 9.51 -4.91
CA LEU A 18 9.06 10.80 -4.33
C LEU A 18 9.89 10.86 -3.06
N GLY A 19 10.95 11.67 -3.05
CA GLY A 19 12.02 11.60 -2.05
C GLY A 19 11.52 11.84 -0.62
N GLU A 20 12.41 12.17 0.31
CA GLU A 20 11.96 12.67 1.61
C GLU A 20 11.25 14.02 1.41
N ILE A 21 9.97 14.01 1.01
CA ILE A 21 9.08 15.17 1.08
C ILE A 21 8.77 15.33 2.56
N HIS A 22 9.79 15.78 3.27
CA HIS A 22 9.71 16.20 4.62
C HIS A 22 9.74 17.72 4.63
N LYS A 23 8.76 18.30 5.31
CA LYS A 23 8.50 19.74 5.34
C LYS A 23 9.78 20.54 5.63
N PRO A 24 10.11 21.58 4.83
CA PRO A 24 11.24 22.48 5.12
C PRO A 24 11.17 23.11 6.52
N ASP A 25 9.96 23.25 7.05
CA ASP A 25 9.56 23.84 8.33
C ASP A 25 9.36 22.80 9.45
N CYS A 26 9.91 21.59 9.35
CA CYS A 26 9.85 20.68 10.49
C CYS A 26 10.66 21.18 11.70
N ASP A 27 9.99 21.33 12.84
CA ASP A 27 10.60 21.72 14.12
C ASP A 27 11.70 20.76 14.61
N ALA A 28 11.75 19.53 14.08
CA ALA A 28 12.80 18.55 14.36
C ALA A 28 14.00 18.65 13.41
N ARG A 29 14.06 19.66 12.52
CA ARG A 29 15.16 19.91 11.60
C ARG A 29 16.34 20.50 12.36
N ILE A 30 17.50 19.83 12.30
CA ILE A 30 18.73 20.40 12.84
C ILE A 30 19.35 21.32 11.77
N PRO A 31 19.71 22.58 12.11
CA PRO A 31 20.52 23.40 11.24
C PRO A 31 22.00 23.08 11.50
N TYR A 32 22.56 22.09 10.80
CA TYR A 32 24.01 21.96 10.68
C TYR A 32 24.40 21.85 9.20
N GLU A 33 25.49 22.51 8.86
CA GLU A 33 25.71 23.19 7.56
C GLU A 33 25.79 22.31 6.31
N TRP A 34 25.69 20.98 6.39
CA TRP A 34 25.96 20.12 5.23
C TRP A 34 25.07 18.86 5.10
N GLU A 35 24.12 18.62 6.00
CA GLU A 35 23.22 17.45 5.92
C GLU A 35 21.78 17.80 6.35
N PHE A 36 20.86 17.79 5.38
CA PHE A 36 19.43 18.02 5.61
C PHE A 36 18.72 16.73 6.06
N VAL A 37 19.08 16.20 7.23
CA VAL A 37 18.45 14.98 7.77
C VAL A 37 17.37 15.34 8.79
N CYS A 38 16.12 14.93 8.54
CA CYS A 38 15.04 15.11 9.51
C CYS A 38 15.03 13.99 10.56
N ARG A 39 14.93 14.35 11.85
CA ARG A 39 14.85 13.40 12.98
C ARG A 39 13.43 13.12 13.51
N CYS A 40 12.37 13.60 12.86
CA CYS A 40 10.99 13.32 13.32
C CYS A 40 10.57 11.85 13.17
N GLY A 41 11.37 11.04 12.47
CA GLY A 41 11.12 9.62 12.23
C GLY A 41 10.14 9.33 11.08
N LEU A 42 9.52 10.35 10.47
CA LEU A 42 8.62 10.17 9.32
C LEU A 42 9.31 9.55 8.09
N PRO A 43 10.55 9.93 7.71
CA PRO A 43 11.21 9.27 6.60
C PRO A 43 11.40 7.77 6.83
N ALA A 44 11.94 7.38 7.99
CA ALA A 44 12.13 5.99 8.36
C ALA A 44 10.80 5.22 8.46
N ARG A 45 9.76 5.84 9.04
CA ARG A 45 8.42 5.24 9.11
C ARG A 45 7.84 5.02 7.72
N ARG A 46 7.95 5.99 6.80
CA ARG A 46 7.46 5.86 5.43
C ARG A 46 8.12 4.68 4.71
N SER A 47 9.45 4.58 4.76
CA SER A 47 10.16 3.46 4.16
C SER A 47 9.77 2.12 4.81
N GLY A 48 9.58 2.10 6.13
CA GLY A 48 9.06 0.93 6.85
C GLY A 48 7.64 0.53 6.40
N ASP A 49 6.74 1.49 6.24
CA ASP A 49 5.36 1.27 5.77
C ASP A 49 5.34 0.74 4.33
N ILE A 50 6.18 1.29 3.44
CA ILE A 50 6.31 0.82 2.05
C ILE A 50 6.83 -0.62 2.03
N ALA A 51 7.88 -0.91 2.79
CA ALA A 51 8.42 -2.27 2.91
C ALA A 51 7.37 -3.26 3.43
N ALA A 52 6.63 -2.89 4.49
CA ALA A 52 5.55 -3.71 5.02
C ALA A 52 4.44 -3.96 4.00
N LYS A 53 3.99 -2.94 3.27
CA LYS A 53 2.98 -3.08 2.22
C LYS A 53 3.46 -3.97 1.06
N ARG A 54 4.74 -3.91 0.68
CA ARG A 54 5.34 -4.82 -0.32
C ARG A 54 5.24 -6.28 0.13
N GLU A 55 5.48 -6.58 1.40
CA GLU A 55 5.33 -7.94 1.94
C GLU A 55 3.86 -8.40 1.99
N VAL A 56 2.93 -7.51 2.35
CA VAL A 56 1.49 -7.80 2.28
C VAL A 56 1.07 -8.17 0.85
N ILE A 57 1.55 -7.43 -0.16
CA ILE A 57 1.27 -7.71 -1.57
C ILE A 57 1.82 -9.08 -1.99
N LYS A 58 3.05 -9.44 -1.58
CA LYS A 58 3.63 -10.77 -1.85
C LYS A 58 2.80 -11.88 -1.22
N PHE A 59 2.41 -11.72 0.04
CA PHE A 59 1.60 -12.70 0.75
C PHE A 59 0.21 -12.86 0.13
N ALA A 60 -0.44 -11.74 -0.25
CA ALA A 60 -1.73 -11.77 -0.93
C ALA A 60 -1.65 -12.48 -2.29
N ALA A 61 -0.59 -12.23 -3.07
CA ALA A 61 -0.34 -12.94 -4.33
C ALA A 61 -0.19 -14.45 -4.11
N TRP A 62 0.55 -14.84 -3.07
CA TRP A 62 0.71 -16.25 -2.71
C TRP A 62 -0.63 -16.90 -2.33
N LEU A 63 -1.47 -16.24 -1.54
CA LEU A 63 -2.80 -16.74 -1.20
C LEU A 63 -3.68 -16.93 -2.45
N ASP A 64 -3.68 -15.95 -3.36
CA ASP A 64 -4.46 -16.03 -4.58
C ASP A 64 -4.02 -17.19 -5.49
N GLN A 65 -2.72 -17.43 -5.61
CA GLN A 65 -2.16 -18.54 -6.38
C GLN A 65 -2.50 -19.92 -5.78
N ASN A 66 -2.61 -20.00 -4.46
CA ASN A 66 -2.83 -21.27 -3.72
C ASN A 66 -4.28 -21.46 -3.27
N ARG A 67 -5.23 -20.72 -3.86
CA ARG A 67 -6.65 -20.76 -3.46
C ARG A 67 -7.39 -22.03 -3.88
N ALA A 68 -6.96 -22.65 -4.99
CA ALA A 68 -7.69 -23.73 -5.63
C ALA A 68 -7.70 -25.00 -4.77
N GLY A 69 -8.85 -25.70 -4.75
CA GLY A 69 -8.98 -26.99 -4.07
C GLY A 69 -9.30 -26.93 -2.57
N SER A 70 -9.56 -25.74 -2.01
CA SER A 70 -9.99 -25.59 -0.61
C SER A 70 -10.83 -24.34 -0.41
N GLU A 71 -12.05 -24.48 0.12
CA GLU A 71 -12.93 -23.34 0.48
C GLU A 71 -12.27 -22.42 1.52
N PHE A 72 -11.50 -22.99 2.46
CA PHE A 72 -10.75 -22.23 3.44
C PHE A 72 -9.69 -21.33 2.77
N MET A 73 -8.99 -21.86 1.76
CA MET A 73 -8.00 -21.09 1.01
C MET A 73 -8.66 -20.05 0.10
N GLU A 74 -9.79 -20.36 -0.52
CA GLU A 74 -10.56 -19.38 -1.30
C GLU A 74 -11.03 -18.20 -0.43
N GLY A 75 -11.56 -18.46 0.76
CA GLY A 75 -11.96 -17.40 1.69
C GLY A 75 -10.79 -16.51 2.11
N ARG A 76 -9.60 -17.11 2.35
CA ARG A 76 -8.38 -16.33 2.63
C ARG A 76 -7.92 -15.51 1.44
N ALA A 77 -7.97 -16.07 0.23
CA ALA A 77 -7.67 -15.33 -0.99
C ALA A 77 -8.64 -14.15 -1.16
N GLN A 78 -9.95 -14.35 -0.90
CA GLN A 78 -10.96 -13.29 -0.94
C GLN A 78 -10.64 -12.14 0.03
N SER A 79 -10.33 -12.45 1.29
CA SER A 79 -9.91 -11.45 2.28
C SER A 79 -8.64 -10.71 1.86
N ALA A 80 -7.67 -11.41 1.27
CA ALA A 80 -6.46 -10.79 0.75
C ALA A 80 -6.78 -9.80 -0.41
N ARG A 81 -7.70 -10.15 -1.33
CA ARG A 81 -8.12 -9.21 -2.39
C ARG A 81 -8.73 -7.95 -1.79
N HIS A 82 -9.52 -8.10 -0.73
CA HIS A 82 -10.14 -6.98 -0.04
C HIS A 82 -9.09 -6.04 0.59
N VAL A 83 -8.07 -6.61 1.26
CA VAL A 83 -6.95 -5.82 1.82
C VAL A 83 -6.20 -5.06 0.72
N LEU A 84 -5.95 -5.67 -0.44
CA LEU A 84 -5.30 -4.99 -1.56
C LEU A 84 -6.13 -3.80 -2.07
N ARG A 85 -7.46 -3.93 -2.13
CA ARG A 85 -8.37 -2.83 -2.49
C ARG A 85 -8.29 -1.68 -1.49
N LEU A 86 -8.22 -1.97 -0.19
CA LEU A 86 -8.03 -0.96 0.85
C LEU A 86 -6.68 -0.24 0.71
N LEU A 87 -5.61 -0.98 0.39
CA LEU A 87 -4.29 -0.38 0.14
C LEU A 87 -4.26 0.50 -1.12
N ALA A 88 -5.20 0.32 -2.04
CA ALA A 88 -5.30 1.12 -3.25
C ALA A 88 -6.11 2.42 -3.06
N LEU A 89 -6.89 2.54 -1.98
CA LEU A 89 -7.72 3.72 -1.70
C LEU A 89 -6.97 5.06 -1.68
N PRO A 90 -5.73 5.16 -1.14
CA PRO A 90 -4.98 6.41 -1.18
C PRO A 90 -4.68 6.92 -2.59
N TYR A 91 -4.83 6.06 -3.61
CA TYR A 91 -4.57 6.38 -5.00
C TYR A 91 -5.86 6.47 -5.83
N ALA A 92 -7.03 6.63 -5.20
CA ALA A 92 -8.32 6.65 -5.89
C ALA A 92 -8.45 7.79 -6.93
N ASP A 93 -7.71 8.89 -6.74
CA ASP A 93 -7.67 10.03 -7.68
C ASP A 93 -6.62 9.85 -8.79
N HIS A 94 -5.87 8.75 -8.79
CA HIS A 94 -4.85 8.47 -9.80
C HIS A 94 -5.51 8.08 -11.14
N PRO A 95 -5.07 8.58 -12.31
CA PRO A 95 -5.71 8.29 -13.60
C PRO A 95 -5.78 6.80 -13.96
N ASP A 96 -4.76 6.02 -13.59
CA ASP A 96 -4.74 4.56 -13.79
C ASP A 96 -5.57 3.77 -12.76
N TYR A 97 -6.13 4.43 -11.74
CA TYR A 97 -6.99 3.78 -10.77
C TYR A 97 -8.30 3.35 -11.44
N ARG A 98 -8.72 2.11 -11.20
CA ARG A 98 -9.98 1.58 -11.71
C ARG A 98 -11.02 1.54 -10.59
N GLU A 99 -12.22 2.08 -10.85
CA GLU A 99 -13.33 2.09 -9.88
C GLU A 99 -13.73 0.69 -9.38
N GLU A 100 -13.51 -0.37 -10.17
CA GLU A 100 -13.71 -1.77 -9.75
C GLU A 100 -12.79 -2.21 -8.58
N TRP A 101 -11.72 -1.47 -8.32
CA TRP A 101 -10.83 -1.68 -7.17
C TRP A 101 -11.33 -0.99 -5.91
N ARG A 102 -12.32 -0.10 -6.00
CA ARG A 102 -12.93 0.51 -4.83
C ARG A 102 -13.61 -0.60 -4.02
N PRO A 103 -13.33 -0.73 -2.71
CA PRO A 103 -14.07 -1.65 -1.86
C PRO A 103 -15.56 -1.32 -1.92
N GLY A 104 -16.38 -2.30 -2.28
CA GLY A 104 -17.84 -2.17 -2.15
C GLY A 104 -18.26 -2.07 -0.68
N ASP A 105 -19.48 -1.64 -0.44
CA ASP A 105 -20.05 -1.57 0.90
C ASP A 105 -20.17 -2.98 1.49
N GLN A 106 -19.39 -3.28 2.53
CA GLN A 106 -19.35 -4.59 3.18
C GLN A 106 -20.58 -4.83 4.07
N SER A 107 -21.37 -3.78 4.37
CA SER A 107 -22.58 -3.89 5.19
C SER A 107 -23.72 -4.65 4.51
N ALA A 108 -23.71 -4.75 3.18
CA ALA A 108 -24.75 -5.44 2.40
C ALA A 108 -24.52 -6.96 2.25
N ALA A 109 -23.35 -7.49 2.64
CA ALA A 109 -22.99 -8.91 2.44
C ALA A 109 -23.43 -9.84 3.59
N HIS A 110 -24.04 -9.30 4.64
CA HIS A 110 -24.49 -10.04 5.84
C HIS A 110 -25.97 -9.80 6.20
N SER A 111 -26.80 -9.36 5.25
CA SER A 111 -28.27 -9.30 5.40
C SER A 111 -28.96 -10.45 4.66
#